data_AF-W9GGZ7-F1
#
_entry.id   AF-W9GGZ7-F1
#
_cell.length_a   1.000
_cell.length_b   1.000
_cell.length_c   1.000
_cell.angle_alpha   90.00
_cell.angle_beta   90.00
_cell.angle_gamma   90.00
#
_symmetry.space_group_name_H-M   'P 1'
#
loop_
_entity.id
_entity.type
_entity.pdbx_description
1 polymer ?
#
loop_
_entity_poly.entity_id
_entity_poly.type
_entity_poly.pdbx_seq_one_letter_code
_entity_poly.pdbx_strand_id
1 'polypeptide(L)'
;MVLFAAVHAAVVGATRMGDPAAATHACLTPAQLELRGAELPRGTLVVVAGATLPERLALAAAARGLTVSHYYGAAELSFVAAGRSGDGLRPFAGSSKLTGQRGLRG
;
A
#
# COMPACT_ATOMS: atom_id res chain seq x y z
N MET A 1 -10.66 -0.83 2.63
CA MET A 1 -9.39 -1.57 2.47
C MET A 1 -9.10 -2.63 3.56
N VAL A 2 -10.01 -2.88 4.52
CA VAL A 2 -9.82 -3.91 5.57
C VAL A 2 -10.19 -5.33 5.13
N LEU A 3 -11.11 -5.49 4.17
CA LEU A 3 -11.62 -6.82 3.76
C LEU A 3 -10.56 -7.66 3.04
N PHE A 4 -9.84 -7.09 2.06
CA PHE A 4 -8.76 -7.79 1.35
C PHE A 4 -7.62 -8.21 2.30
N ALA A 5 -7.26 -7.37 3.26
CA ALA A 5 -6.25 -7.70 4.25
C ALA A 5 -6.66 -8.91 5.12
N ALA A 6 -7.93 -8.97 5.53
CA ALA A 6 -8.46 -10.11 6.27
C ALA A 6 -8.48 -11.40 5.44
N VAL A 7 -8.85 -11.33 4.15
CA VAL A 7 -8.81 -12.47 3.23
C VAL A 7 -7.37 -12.96 3.02
N HIS A 8 -6.42 -12.05 2.76
CA HIS A 8 -5.01 -12.43 2.62
C HIS A 8 -4.48 -13.10 3.89
N ALA A 9 -4.81 -12.57 5.07
CA ALA A 9 -4.41 -13.17 6.33
C ALA A 9 -4.97 -14.60 6.46
N ALA A 10 -6.25 -14.81 6.15
CA ALA A 10 -6.86 -16.13 6.20
C ALA A 10 -6.21 -17.13 5.21
N VAL A 11 -5.95 -16.70 3.96
CA VAL A 11 -5.36 -17.56 2.91
C VAL A 11 -3.96 -18.05 3.30
N VAL A 12 -3.15 -17.20 3.93
CA VAL A 12 -1.79 -17.56 4.35
C VAL A 12 -1.70 -18.11 5.76
N GLY A 13 -2.84 -18.28 6.45
CA GLY A 13 -2.88 -18.73 7.85
C GLY A 13 -2.35 -17.71 8.87
N ALA A 14 -2.25 -16.43 8.50
CA ALA A 14 -1.81 -15.38 9.41
C ALA A 14 -2.92 -14.98 10.39
N THR A 15 -2.51 -14.72 11.63
CA THR A 15 -3.41 -14.24 12.68
C THR A 15 -3.63 -12.74 12.57
N ARG A 16 -4.88 -12.30 12.65
CA ARG A 16 -5.21 -10.88 12.75
C ARG A 16 -4.98 -10.39 14.17
N MET A 17 -4.10 -9.40 14.31
CA MET A 17 -3.79 -8.81 15.61
C MET A 17 -4.80 -7.71 15.97
N GLY A 18 -5.25 -7.68 17.23
CA GLY A 18 -6.03 -6.58 17.78
C GLY A 18 -5.15 -5.39 18.20
N ASP A 19 -3.93 -5.68 18.65
CA ASP A 19 -2.91 -4.71 19.02
C ASP A 19 -1.91 -4.49 17.86
N PRO A 20 -1.78 -3.26 17.32
CA PRO A 20 -0.78 -2.93 16.30
C PRO A 20 0.66 -3.16 16.73
N ALA A 21 0.97 -3.06 18.03
CA ALA A 21 2.32 -3.26 18.54
C ALA A 21 2.82 -4.72 18.38
N ALA A 22 1.90 -5.66 18.10
CA ALA A 22 2.23 -7.05 17.82
C ALA A 22 2.24 -7.39 16.32
N ALA A 23 2.03 -6.41 15.44
CA ALA A 23 1.88 -6.65 14.00
C ALA A 23 3.24 -6.71 13.27
N THR A 24 3.51 -7.83 12.59
CA THR A 24 4.63 -7.96 11.65
C THR A 24 4.29 -7.42 10.26
N HIS A 25 3.00 -7.39 9.92
CA HIS A 25 2.46 -6.92 8.64
C HIS A 25 1.24 -6.03 8.87
N ALA A 26 1.09 -4.97 8.08
CA ALA A 26 -0.07 -4.09 8.11
C ALA A 26 -0.53 -3.70 6.70
N CYS A 27 -1.85 -3.60 6.51
CA CYS A 27 -2.45 -3.05 5.29
C CYS A 27 -3.23 -1.78 5.67
N LEU A 28 -2.78 -0.63 5.19
CA LEU A 28 -3.29 0.68 5.59
C LEU A 28 -3.64 1.54 4.38
N THR A 29 -4.52 2.52 4.55
CA THR A 29 -4.59 3.67 3.62
C THR A 29 -3.52 4.70 3.96
N PRO A 30 -3.20 5.66 3.06
CA PRO A 30 -2.29 6.76 3.41
C PRO A 30 -2.72 7.50 4.68
N ALA A 31 -4.02 7.79 4.85
CA ALA A 31 -4.55 8.43 6.05
C ALA A 31 -4.34 7.58 7.32
N GLN A 32 -4.52 6.26 7.22
CA GLN A 32 -4.26 5.35 8.35
C GLN A 32 -2.77 5.24 8.68
N LEU A 33 -1.89 5.27 7.66
CA LEU A 33 -0.44 5.31 7.89
C LEU A 33 -0.01 6.58 8.61
N GLU A 34 -0.58 7.74 8.24
CA GLU A 34 -0.29 9.01 8.91
C GLU A 34 -0.75 9.01 10.37
N LEU A 35 -1.95 8.49 10.64
CA LEU A 35 -2.51 8.46 12.00
C LEU A 35 -1.87 7.40 12.90
N ARG A 36 -1.60 6.20 12.37
CA ARG A 36 -1.32 5.01 13.17
C ARG A 36 0.02 4.35 12.87
N GLY A 37 0.75 4.82 11.86
CA GLY A 37 2.09 4.32 11.56
C GLY A 37 3.05 4.46 12.73
N ALA A 38 2.70 5.30 13.72
CA ALA A 38 3.48 5.45 14.92
C ALA A 38 3.39 4.27 15.91
N GLU A 39 2.28 3.53 15.85
CA GLU A 39 1.97 2.41 16.73
C GLU A 39 2.62 1.10 16.25
N LEU A 40 3.15 1.09 15.03
CA LEU A 40 3.76 -0.10 14.44
C LEU A 40 5.22 -0.29 14.91
N PRO A 41 5.62 -1.54 15.19
CA PRO A 41 7.02 -1.87 15.47
C PRO A 41 7.97 -1.51 14.33
N ARG A 42 9.25 -1.31 14.65
CA ARG A 42 10.29 -1.25 13.62
C ARG A 42 10.39 -2.62 12.93
N GLY A 43 10.59 -2.62 11.62
CA GLY A 43 10.65 -3.83 10.80
C GLY A 43 9.30 -4.30 10.25
N THR A 44 8.17 -3.70 10.66
CA THR A 44 6.86 -4.05 10.11
C THR A 44 6.79 -3.75 8.61
N LEU A 45 6.27 -4.71 7.84
CA LEU A 45 5.98 -4.55 6.42
C LEU A 45 4.59 -3.94 6.25
N VAL A 46 4.51 -2.78 5.60
CA VAL A 46 3.27 -2.02 5.44
C VAL A 46 2.91 -1.91 3.97
N VAL A 47 1.80 -2.54 3.60
CA VAL A 47 1.16 -2.33 2.30
C VAL A 47 0.24 -1.13 2.42
N VAL A 48 0.46 -0.11 1.60
CA VAL A 48 -0.36 1.11 1.58
C VAL A 48 -1.18 1.16 0.30
N ALA A 49 -2.50 1.35 0.40
CA ALA A 49 -3.37 1.36 -0.77
C ALA A 49 -4.63 2.21 -0.60
N GLY A 50 -5.38 2.41 -1.69
CA GLY A 50 -6.68 3.10 -1.68
C GLY A 50 -6.61 4.62 -1.87
N ALA A 51 -5.42 5.21 -1.93
CA ALA A 51 -5.17 6.59 -2.35
C ALA A 51 -3.70 6.75 -2.77
N THR A 52 -3.36 7.88 -3.41
CA THR A 52 -1.96 8.26 -3.66
C THR A 52 -1.21 8.39 -2.35
N LEU A 53 -0.02 7.78 -2.25
CA LEU A 53 0.88 7.91 -1.10
C LEU A 53 1.84 9.08 -1.34
N PRO A 54 1.76 10.18 -0.56
CA PRO A 54 2.72 11.27 -0.64
C PRO A 54 4.14 10.80 -0.30
N GLU A 55 5.13 11.25 -1.06
CA GLU A 55 6.54 10.87 -0.83
C GLU A 55 7.01 11.21 0.60
N ARG A 56 6.64 12.39 1.11
CA ARG A 56 6.92 12.80 2.50
C ARG A 56 6.49 11.75 3.53
N LEU A 57 5.33 11.11 3.30
CA LEU A 57 4.75 10.15 4.22
C LEU A 57 5.47 8.80 4.10
N ALA A 58 5.83 8.38 2.89
CA ALA A 58 6.65 7.20 2.66
C ALA A 58 8.03 7.32 3.32
N LEU A 59 8.68 8.47 3.19
CA LEU A 59 9.98 8.76 3.80
C LEU A 59 9.89 8.80 5.33
N ALA A 60 8.85 9.45 5.89
CA ALA A 60 8.63 9.48 7.33
C ALA A 60 8.42 8.07 7.90
N ALA A 61 7.63 7.23 7.23
CA ALA A 61 7.44 5.83 7.62
C ALA A 61 8.75 5.02 7.54
N ALA A 62 9.53 5.21 6.48
CA ALA A 62 10.84 4.56 6.33
C ALA A 62 11.83 4.98 7.42
N ALA A 63 11.89 6.26 7.78
CA ALA A 63 12.73 6.77 8.87
C ALA A 63 12.38 6.15 10.23
N ARG A 64 11.11 5.78 10.44
CA ARG A 64 10.66 5.04 11.61
C ARG A 64 11.08 3.57 11.60
N GLY A 65 11.60 3.06 10.48
CA GLY A 65 12.01 1.67 10.31
C GLY A 65 10.92 0.77 9.73
N LEU A 66 9.89 1.33 9.12
CA LEU A 66 8.85 0.56 8.42
C LEU A 66 9.30 0.25 6.99
N THR A 67 8.92 -0.92 6.48
CA THR A 67 9.11 -1.26 5.06
C THR A 67 7.81 -1.01 4.32
N VAL A 68 7.73 0.08 3.56
CA VAL A 68 6.50 0.52 2.89
C VAL A 68 6.46 0.07 1.43
N SER A 69 5.36 -0.59 1.06
CA SER A 69 5.02 -0.90 -0.32
C SER A 69 3.69 -0.23 -0.67
N HIS A 70 3.72 0.78 -1.55
CA HIS A 70 2.52 1.40 -2.08
C HIS A 70 1.95 0.53 -3.21
N TYR A 71 0.66 0.26 -3.13
CA TYR A 71 -0.11 -0.48 -4.10
C TYR A 71 -1.26 0.40 -4.61
N TYR A 72 -1.40 0.45 -5.94
CA TYR A 72 -2.52 1.10 -6.61
C TYR A 72 -3.32 0.08 -7.43
N GLY A 73 -4.63 0.03 -7.18
CA GLY A 73 -5.60 -0.67 -7.99
C GLY A 73 -7.03 -0.43 -7.49
N ALA A 74 -7.98 -0.35 -8.43
CA ALA A 74 -9.41 -0.33 -8.11
C ALA A 74 -9.87 -1.72 -7.62
N ALA A 75 -10.95 -1.77 -6.84
CA ALA A 75 -11.49 -3.04 -6.35
C ALA A 75 -11.88 -3.99 -7.50
N GLU A 76 -12.30 -3.44 -8.65
CA GLU A 76 -12.63 -4.20 -9.85
C GLU A 76 -11.42 -4.62 -10.71
N LEU A 77 -10.23 -4.05 -10.48
CA LEU A 77 -9.04 -4.22 -11.35
C LEU A 77 -7.80 -4.80 -10.64
N SER A 78 -7.97 -5.39 -9.45
CA SER A 78 -6.97 -6.18 -8.68
C SER A 78 -5.51 -6.16 -9.18
N PHE A 79 -4.61 -5.63 -8.36
CA PHE A 79 -3.15 -5.71 -8.50
C PHE A 79 -2.61 -5.10 -9.81
N VAL A 80 -2.84 -3.80 -10.03
CA VAL A 80 -2.33 -3.09 -11.21
C VAL A 80 -0.85 -2.74 -11.08
N ALA A 81 -0.36 -2.21 -9.95
CA ALA A 81 1.05 -1.82 -9.80
C ALA A 81 1.54 -1.74 -8.34
N ALA A 82 2.82 -2.00 -8.08
CA ALA A 82 3.47 -1.84 -6.77
C ALA A 82 4.79 -1.04 -6.86
N GLY A 83 5.11 -0.28 -5.80
CA GLY A 83 6.27 0.59 -5.74
C GLY A 83 6.53 1.14 -4.34
N ARG A 84 7.63 1.89 -4.16
CA ARG A 84 7.98 2.49 -2.85
C ARG A 84 7.23 3.79 -2.56
N SER A 85 6.70 4.45 -3.58
CA SER A 85 5.95 5.72 -3.52
C SER A 85 5.05 5.83 -4.75
N GLY A 86 4.15 6.82 -4.79
CA GLY A 86 3.21 7.02 -5.90
C GLY A 86 3.88 7.14 -7.28
N ASP A 87 5.03 7.79 -7.35
CA ASP A 87 5.78 7.98 -8.61
C ASP A 87 6.64 6.76 -8.99
N GLY A 88 6.81 5.80 -8.07
CA GLY A 88 7.62 4.59 -8.25
C GLY A 88 6.82 3.33 -8.59
N LEU A 89 5.53 3.46 -8.92
CA LEU A 89 4.64 2.32 -9.16
C LEU A 89 4.98 1.58 -10.46
N ARG A 90 5.41 0.32 -10.32
CA ARG A 90 5.64 -0.60 -11.44
C ARG A 90 4.46 -1.54 -11.64
N PRO A 91 3.93 -1.66 -12.86
CA PRO A 91 2.83 -2.57 -13.13
C PRO A 91 3.22 -4.03 -12.90
N PHE A 92 2.28 -4.83 -12.40
CA PHE A 92 2.47 -6.28 -12.35
C PHE A 92 2.38 -6.87 -13.77
N ALA A 93 3.11 -7.95 -14.03
CA ALA A 93 3.10 -8.62 -15.34
C ALA A 93 1.66 -9.03 -15.70
N GLY A 94 1.16 -8.54 -16.84
CA GLY A 94 -0.21 -8.77 -17.32
C GLY A 94 -1.20 -7.63 -17.08
N SER A 95 -0.81 -6.55 -16.38
CA SER A 95 -1.65 -5.35 -16.21
C SER A 95 -1.34 -4.29 -17.28
N SER A 96 -2.37 -3.83 -18.00
CA SER A 96 -2.23 -2.77 -19.01
C SER A 96 -2.64 -1.41 -18.43
N LYS A 97 -1.72 -0.43 -18.43
CA LYS A 97 -2.07 0.99 -18.24
C LYS A 97 -2.58 1.55 -19.57
N LEU A 98 -3.84 1.97 -19.64
CA LEU A 98 -4.31 2.81 -20.75
C LEU A 98 -3.75 4.23 -20.54
N THR A 99 -2.59 4.53 -21.09
CA THR A 99 -2.06 5.90 -21.08
C THR A 99 -2.84 6.73 -22.08
N GLY A 100 -3.82 7.49 -21.61
CA GLY A 100 -4.54 8.47 -22.41
C GLY A 100 -3.64 9.62 -22.82
N GLN A 101 -2.91 9.49 -23.92
CA GLN A 101 -2.42 10.64 -24.66
C GLN A 101 -3.59 11.21 -25.47
N ARG A 102 -4.30 12.21 -24.93
CA ARG A 102 -5.09 13.11 -25.76
C ARG A 102 -4.10 14.04 -26.48
N GLY A 103 -3.73 13.64 -27.70
CA GLY A 103 -3.26 14.59 -28.69
C GLY A 103 -4.38 15.58 -28.99
N LEU A 104 -4.15 16.85 -28.65
CA LEU A 104 -4.90 17.97 -29.22
C LEU A 104 -3.92 18.71 -30.13
N ARG A 105 -3.92 18.31 -31.41
CA ARG A 105 -3.59 19.21 -32.52
C ARG A 105 -4.92 19.60 -33.14
N GLY A 106 -5.13 20.90 -33.28
CA GLY A 106 -6.29 21.55 -33.87
C GLY A 106 -6.17 23.04 -33.62
#